data_AF-A0A151EA79-F1
#
_entry.id   AF-A0A151EA79-F1
#
_cell.length_a   1.000
_cell.length_b   1.000
_cell.length_c   1.000
_cell.angle_alpha   90.00
_cell.angle_beta   90.00
_cell.angle_gamma   90.00
#
_symmetry.space_group_name_H-M   'P 1'
#
loop_
_entity.id
_entity.type
_entity.pdbx_description
1 polymer ?
#
loop_
_entity_poly.entity_id
_entity_poly.type
_entity_poly.pdbx_seq_one_letter_code
_entity_poly.pdbx_strand_id
1 'polypeptide(L)'
;MVSGNHNDKIFNWMDETVLLMTLGDPTRQMCVTFKGGKSACFIVPDFCQGRRQTSVIDKNYVLGLVDGEGSFNVRVNRNRRRVRVELKFSLKLRHQDKKILDELCTFFGCGNVYIQRDKRKNHSLCYRYEVQNKKHITECIIPFFEKNPPKIPSRKRDFMLFKEITEELKKETIDLQRIEQLKKAMHWGLAVYGKTVCAVGTPSNPGKG
;
A
#
# COMPACT_ATOMS: atom_id res chain seq x y z
N MET A 1 -1.42 -16.14 33.52
CA MET A 1 -1.71 -15.03 34.45
C MET A 1 -0.75 -13.87 34.15
N VAL A 2 -1.29 -12.88 33.44
CA VAL A 2 -1.10 -11.40 33.52
C VAL A 2 0.09 -10.90 34.36
N SER A 3 1.10 -10.30 33.72
CA SER A 3 1.50 -8.86 33.74
C SER A 3 2.13 -8.36 35.05
N GLY A 4 3.18 -7.53 35.06
CA GLY A 4 3.20 -6.20 34.44
C GLY A 4 4.61 -5.63 34.30
N ASN A 5 4.72 -4.70 33.36
CA ASN A 5 5.94 -4.27 32.70
C ASN A 5 6.20 -2.80 33.04
N HIS A 6 7.39 -2.53 33.59
CA HIS A 6 8.19 -1.30 33.81
C HIS A 6 7.68 0.15 33.50
N ASN A 7 6.39 0.42 33.35
CA ASN A 7 5.84 1.77 33.06
C ASN A 7 5.24 2.48 34.28
N ASP A 8 5.17 1.82 35.45
CA ASP A 8 4.39 2.30 36.60
C ASP A 8 5.12 3.32 37.50
N LYS A 9 6.30 3.82 37.11
CA LYS A 9 7.07 4.77 37.94
C LYS A 9 7.04 6.23 37.47
N ILE A 10 6.35 6.55 36.37
CA ILE A 10 6.25 7.95 35.87
C ILE A 10 4.96 8.64 36.38
N PHE A 11 4.00 7.89 36.92
CA PHE A 11 2.64 8.36 37.17
C PHE A 11 2.30 8.67 38.64
N ASN A 12 3.28 9.02 39.49
CA ASN A 12 3.02 9.31 40.92
C ASN A 12 3.30 10.76 41.35
N TRP A 13 3.34 11.72 40.43
CA TRP A 13 3.61 13.14 40.75
C TRP A 13 2.73 14.12 39.95
N MET A 14 1.42 13.91 39.94
CA MET A 14 0.47 14.85 39.31
C MET A 14 -0.79 15.00 40.17
N ASP A 15 -0.83 16.04 41.00
CA ASP A 15 -2.07 16.58 41.53
C ASP A 15 -2.57 17.69 40.58
N GLU A 16 -3.77 17.48 40.03
CA GLU A 16 -4.60 18.38 39.21
C GLU A 16 -4.01 18.87 37.87
N THR A 17 -4.19 18.06 36.83
CA THR A 17 -4.05 18.49 35.42
C THR A 17 -5.25 19.34 35.00
N VAL A 18 -5.08 20.67 34.93
CA VAL A 18 -6.04 21.54 34.23
C VAL A 18 -5.69 21.58 32.74
N LEU A 19 -6.45 20.82 31.94
CA LEU A 19 -6.32 20.79 30.48
C LEU A 19 -7.14 21.93 29.86
N LEU A 20 -6.50 23.05 29.55
CA LEU A 20 -7.11 24.11 28.74
C LEU A 20 -6.82 23.84 27.26
N MET A 21 -7.79 23.22 26.56
CA MET A 21 -7.78 23.14 25.11
C MET A 21 -8.50 24.36 24.52
N THR A 22 -7.75 25.33 24.00
CA THR A 22 -8.32 26.41 23.19
C THR A 22 -8.66 25.86 21.80
N LEU A 23 -9.95 25.86 21.47
CA LEU A 23 -10.44 25.51 20.14
C LEU A 23 -9.92 26.54 19.11
N GLY A 24 -8.99 26.13 18.24
CA GLY A 24 -8.66 26.89 17.03
C GLY A 24 -7.18 27.05 16.64
N ASP A 25 -6.22 26.55 17.43
CA ASP A 25 -4.79 26.72 17.08
C ASP A 25 -4.26 25.58 16.17
N PRO A 26 -3.75 25.87 14.95
CA PRO A 26 -3.20 24.86 14.04
C PRO A 26 -1.84 24.31 14.49
N THR A 27 -1.21 24.89 15.52
CA THR A 27 0.01 24.33 16.12
C THR A 27 -0.34 23.59 17.41
N ARG A 28 -0.48 22.27 17.31
CA ARG A 28 -0.77 21.38 18.46
C ARG A 28 0.37 21.41 19.49
N GLN A 29 0.35 22.42 20.36
CA GLN A 29 1.19 22.52 21.54
C GLN A 29 0.35 22.18 22.78
N MET A 30 0.82 21.24 23.60
CA MET A 30 0.35 21.12 24.97
C MET A 30 1.24 21.99 25.86
N CYS A 31 0.65 23.04 26.42
CA CYS A 31 1.26 23.84 27.47
C CYS A 31 0.80 23.30 28.82
N VAL A 32 1.72 22.80 29.63
CA VAL A 32 1.44 22.44 31.02
C VAL A 32 1.99 23.55 31.91
N THR A 33 1.13 24.16 32.71
CA THR A 33 1.50 25.16 33.72
C THR A 33 1.60 24.51 35.09
N PHE A 34 2.76 24.63 35.73
CA PHE A 34 2.98 24.17 37.10
C PHE A 34 2.78 25.33 38.08
N LYS A 35 2.25 25.06 39.29
CA LYS A 35 2.16 26.09 40.36
C LYS A 35 3.55 26.69 40.60
N GLY A 36 3.70 27.99 40.32
CA GLY A 36 4.98 28.71 40.35
C GLY A 36 5.33 29.45 39.05
N GLY A 37 4.44 29.51 38.05
CA GLY A 37 4.61 30.37 36.88
C GLY A 37 5.59 29.85 35.82
N LYS A 38 6.01 28.59 35.91
CA LYS A 38 6.86 27.93 34.91
C LYS A 38 5.97 27.15 33.93
N SER A 39 6.06 27.48 32.65
CA SER A 39 5.45 26.74 31.55
C SER A 39 6.51 25.87 30.88
N ALA A 40 6.15 24.62 30.56
CA ALA A 40 6.98 23.73 29.74
C ALA A 40 6.18 23.36 28.49
N CYS A 41 6.80 23.54 27.33
CA CYS A 41 6.22 23.17 26.03
C CYS A 41 6.85 21.85 25.60
N PHE A 42 6.08 20.77 25.61
CA PHE A 42 6.54 19.47 25.14
C PHE A 42 6.09 19.26 23.69
N ILE A 43 7.06 19.04 22.79
CA ILE A 43 6.78 18.53 21.45
C ILE A 43 6.50 17.03 21.61
N VAL A 44 5.23 16.66 21.54
CA VAL A 44 4.83 15.25 21.55
C VAL A 44 5.20 14.62 20.20
N PRO A 45 6.01 13.54 20.16
CA PRO A 45 6.24 12.81 18.93
C PRO A 45 4.90 12.22 18.45
N ASP A 46 4.54 12.51 17.20
CA ASP A 46 3.26 12.12 16.58
C ASP A 46 3.00 10.60 16.71
N PHE A 47 2.32 10.22 17.78
CA PHE A 47 1.68 8.92 17.91
C PHE A 47 0.32 9.01 17.23
N CYS A 48 0.15 8.18 16.20
CA CYS A 48 -1.03 8.09 15.36
C CYS A 48 -2.34 8.19 16.15
N GLN A 49 -3.10 9.30 15.97
CA GLN A 49 -4.56 9.32 16.14
C GLN A 49 -5.18 10.58 15.51
N GLY A 50 -6.03 10.38 14.49
CA GLY A 50 -7.28 11.13 14.40
C GLY A 50 -7.37 12.38 13.51
N ARG A 51 -6.86 12.38 12.27
CA ARG A 51 -7.61 13.06 11.19
C ARG A 51 -8.43 12.00 10.47
N ARG A 52 -9.75 11.94 10.72
CA ARG A 52 -10.68 11.29 9.78
C ARG A 52 -10.66 12.13 8.51
N GLN A 53 -9.74 11.84 7.62
CA GLN A 53 -9.87 12.31 6.25
C GLN A 53 -10.93 11.40 5.63
N THR A 54 -12.20 11.84 5.69
CA THR A 54 -13.27 11.16 4.99
C THR A 54 -12.95 11.26 3.51
N SER A 55 -12.47 10.17 2.93
CA SER A 55 -12.29 10.08 1.50
C SER A 55 -13.66 10.33 0.85
N VAL A 56 -13.68 11.26 -0.10
CA VAL A 56 -14.90 11.68 -0.81
C VAL A 56 -15.37 10.60 -1.81
N ILE A 57 -14.50 9.63 -2.10
CA ILE A 57 -14.71 8.59 -3.10
C ILE A 57 -15.54 7.42 -2.54
N ASP A 58 -16.59 7.03 -3.28
CA ASP A 58 -17.43 5.91 -2.89
C ASP A 58 -16.68 4.57 -2.97
N LYS A 59 -16.96 3.68 -2.02
CA LYS A 59 -16.35 2.35 -1.95
C LYS A 59 -16.61 1.53 -3.22
N ASN A 60 -17.81 1.58 -3.78
CA ASN A 60 -18.14 0.79 -4.97
C ASN A 60 -17.43 1.32 -6.21
N TYR A 61 -17.21 2.63 -6.27
CA TYR A 61 -16.39 3.23 -7.32
C TYR A 61 -14.95 2.73 -7.25
N VAL A 62 -14.34 2.69 -6.05
CA VAL A 62 -13.00 2.12 -5.85
C VAL A 62 -12.94 0.66 -6.30
N LEU A 63 -13.93 -0.16 -5.97
CA LEU A 63 -13.98 -1.55 -6.40
C LEU A 63 -14.06 -1.67 -7.93
N GLY A 64 -14.92 -0.89 -8.59
CA GLY A 64 -15.02 -0.87 -10.05
C GLY A 64 -13.73 -0.42 -10.72
N LEU A 65 -13.07 0.59 -10.16
CA LEU A 65 -11.79 1.09 -10.66
C LEU A 65 -10.67 0.02 -10.54
N VAL A 66 -10.65 -0.74 -9.45
CA VAL A 66 -9.68 -1.83 -9.23
C VAL A 66 -9.96 -3.03 -10.14
N ASP A 67 -11.23 -3.33 -10.39
CA ASP A 67 -11.61 -4.34 -11.37
C ASP A 67 -11.04 -4.00 -12.75
N GLY A 68 -11.18 -2.75 -13.21
CA GLY A 68 -10.63 -2.28 -14.48
C GLY A 68 -9.10 -2.15 -14.50
N GLU A 69 -8.56 -1.24 -13.69
CA GLU A 69 -7.17 -0.75 -13.77
C GLU A 69 -6.26 -1.26 -12.63
N GLY A 70 -6.83 -1.99 -11.67
CA GLY A 70 -6.07 -2.58 -10.55
C GLY A 70 -5.03 -3.58 -10.99
N SER A 71 -3.99 -3.77 -10.19
CA SER A 71 -3.00 -4.82 -10.42
C SER A 71 -2.39 -5.27 -9.10
N PHE A 72 -2.49 -6.56 -8.81
CA PHE A 72 -1.82 -7.24 -7.71
C PHE A 72 -0.59 -7.95 -8.29
N ASN A 73 0.62 -7.56 -7.90
CA ASN A 73 1.85 -8.08 -8.46
C ASN A 73 2.81 -8.55 -7.37
N VAL A 74 3.52 -9.64 -7.65
CA VAL A 74 4.55 -10.18 -6.77
C VAL A 74 5.87 -10.28 -7.53
N ARG A 75 6.90 -9.61 -7.02
CA ARG A 75 8.26 -9.70 -7.55
C ARG A 75 9.13 -10.51 -6.60
N VAL A 76 9.79 -11.53 -7.13
CA VAL A 76 10.78 -12.32 -6.40
C VAL A 76 12.14 -11.88 -6.93
N ASN A 77 12.92 -11.19 -6.10
CA ASN A 77 14.26 -10.75 -6.42
C ASN A 77 15.27 -11.72 -5.78
N ARG A 78 15.90 -12.53 -6.62
CA ARG A 78 16.98 -13.44 -6.21
C ARG A 78 18.30 -12.70 -6.34
N ASN A 79 18.67 -11.96 -5.29
CA ASN A 79 19.97 -11.34 -5.24
C ASN A 79 20.97 -12.30 -4.56
N ARG A 80 22.27 -12.24 -4.92
CA ARG A 80 23.29 -13.25 -4.52
C ARG A 80 23.39 -13.50 -3.01
N ARG A 81 22.94 -12.54 -2.19
CA ARG A 81 23.04 -12.60 -0.71
C ARG A 81 21.73 -12.98 -0.01
N ARG A 82 20.57 -12.58 -0.54
CA ARG A 82 19.25 -12.82 0.06
C ARG A 82 18.16 -12.79 -1.01
N VAL A 83 17.21 -13.71 -0.92
CA VAL A 83 15.96 -13.64 -1.70
C VAL A 83 15.02 -12.67 -1.02
N ARG A 84 14.46 -11.73 -1.79
CA ARG A 84 13.42 -10.79 -1.33
C ARG A 84 12.16 -10.97 -2.15
N VAL A 85 11.03 -11.08 -1.48
CA VAL A 85 9.71 -11.08 -2.11
C VAL A 85 9.06 -9.73 -1.87
N GLU A 86 8.80 -9.01 -2.95
CA GLU A 86 8.18 -7.69 -2.96
C GLU A 86 6.73 -7.85 -3.41
N LEU A 87 5.81 -7.47 -2.52
CA LEU A 87 4.40 -7.40 -2.81
C LEU A 87 4.06 -5.99 -3.29
N LYS A 88 3.25 -5.89 -4.33
CA LYS A 88 2.86 -4.61 -4.91
C LYS A 88 1.40 -4.62 -5.32
N PHE A 89 0.65 -3.63 -4.83
CA PHE A 89 -0.65 -3.27 -5.38
C PHE A 89 -0.52 -1.94 -6.12
N SER A 90 -1.05 -1.85 -7.34
CA SER A 90 -0.96 -0.61 -8.12
C SER A 90 -2.17 -0.35 -9.00
N LEU A 91 -2.45 0.92 -9.25
CA LEU A 91 -3.37 1.39 -10.30
C LEU A 91 -2.64 2.40 -11.17
N LYS A 92 -2.82 2.31 -12.48
CA LYS A 92 -2.21 3.24 -13.45
C LYS A 92 -3.32 4.00 -14.17
N LEU A 93 -3.26 5.33 -14.15
CA LEU A 93 -4.18 6.19 -14.89
C LEU A 93 -3.41 7.24 -15.70
N ARG A 94 -4.12 7.93 -16.60
CA ARG A 94 -3.55 9.04 -17.37
C ARG A 94 -3.38 10.28 -16.47
N HIS A 95 -2.56 11.23 -16.91
CA HIS A 95 -2.29 12.46 -16.16
C HIS A 95 -3.54 13.28 -15.82
N GLN A 96 -4.55 13.28 -16.70
CA GLN A 96 -5.83 13.97 -16.49
C GLN A 96 -6.55 13.46 -15.22
N ASP A 97 -6.38 12.18 -14.92
CA ASP A 97 -7.09 11.47 -13.86
C ASP A 97 -6.25 11.35 -12.58
N LYS A 98 -5.15 12.11 -12.46
CA LYS A 98 -4.25 12.07 -11.30
C LYS A 98 -5.00 12.28 -9.97
N LYS A 99 -5.99 13.17 -9.95
CA LYS A 99 -6.76 13.51 -8.76
C LYS A 99 -7.40 12.26 -8.12
N ILE A 100 -7.88 11.32 -8.94
CA ILE A 100 -8.46 10.07 -8.46
C ILE A 100 -7.41 9.23 -7.72
N LEU A 101 -6.17 9.20 -8.22
CA LEU A 101 -5.06 8.48 -7.55
C LEU A 101 -4.70 9.10 -6.19
N ASP A 102 -4.74 10.43 -6.08
CA ASP A 102 -4.52 11.13 -4.80
C ASP A 102 -5.66 10.86 -3.80
N GLU A 103 -6.91 10.75 -4.30
CA GLU A 103 -8.06 10.34 -3.49
C GLU A 103 -7.95 8.88 -3.02
N LEU A 104 -7.37 7.98 -3.82
CA LEU A 104 -7.09 6.59 -3.41
C LEU A 104 -6.06 6.53 -2.27
N CYS A 105 -5.01 7.35 -2.29
CA CYS A 105 -4.08 7.47 -1.16
C CYS A 105 -4.81 7.84 0.13
N THR A 106 -5.76 8.78 0.04
CA THR A 106 -6.57 9.21 1.17
C THR A 106 -7.55 8.12 1.62
N PHE A 107 -8.20 7.43 0.67
CA PHE A 107 -9.17 6.36 0.93
C PHE A 107 -8.57 5.16 1.66
N PHE A 108 -7.40 4.69 1.21
CA PHE A 108 -6.71 3.59 1.88
C PHE A 108 -5.87 4.04 3.07
N GLY A 109 -5.66 5.35 3.24
CA GLY A 109 -4.75 5.92 4.23
C GLY A 109 -3.28 5.49 4.02
N CYS A 110 -2.94 4.98 2.84
CA CYS A 110 -1.62 4.46 2.51
C CYS A 110 -1.34 4.51 1.01
N GLY A 111 -0.08 4.24 0.64
CA GLY A 111 0.37 4.24 -0.76
C GLY A 111 0.85 5.61 -1.23
N ASN A 112 1.54 5.61 -2.37
CA ASN A 112 2.13 6.80 -2.96
C ASN A 112 1.79 6.87 -4.45
N VAL A 113 1.71 8.09 -4.99
CA VAL A 113 1.49 8.35 -6.41
C VAL A 113 2.81 8.75 -7.08
N TYR A 114 3.17 8.05 -8.15
CA TYR A 114 4.41 8.28 -8.91
C TYR A 114 4.10 8.64 -10.36
N ILE A 115 4.91 9.52 -10.95
CA ILE A 115 4.90 9.77 -12.39
C ILE A 115 5.58 8.61 -13.09
N GLN A 116 4.90 8.03 -14.07
CA GLN A 116 5.49 7.10 -15.02
C GLN A 116 5.71 7.82 -16.35
N ARG A 117 6.95 8.27 -16.58
CA ARG A 117 7.36 8.88 -17.85
C ARG A 117 7.57 7.78 -18.89
N ASP A 118 6.70 7.71 -19.89
CA ASP A 118 6.94 6.91 -21.07
C ASP A 118 7.79 7.71 -22.07
N LYS A 119 8.78 7.06 -22.69
CA LYS A 119 9.71 7.70 -23.63
C LYS A 119 9.19 7.70 -25.07
N ARG A 120 8.04 7.06 -25.33
CA ARG A 120 7.45 6.94 -26.68
C ARG A 120 6.77 8.25 -27.09
N LYS A 121 7.03 8.70 -28.32
CA LYS A 121 6.58 10.01 -28.85
C LYS A 121 5.07 10.26 -28.78
N ASN A 122 4.23 9.22 -28.86
CA ASN A 122 2.77 9.34 -28.90
C ASN A 122 2.08 8.90 -27.60
N HIS A 123 2.82 8.75 -26.50
CA HIS A 123 2.24 8.32 -25.23
C HIS A 123 1.98 9.51 -24.31
N SER A 124 0.76 9.57 -23.77
CA SER A 124 0.44 10.53 -22.72
C SER A 124 1.13 10.16 -21.41
N LEU A 125 1.48 11.18 -20.61
CA LEU A 125 1.99 10.99 -19.26
C LEU A 125 0.96 10.21 -18.43
N CYS A 126 1.43 9.23 -17.67
CA CYS A 126 0.63 8.43 -16.76
C CYS A 126 1.14 8.58 -15.33
N TYR A 127 0.22 8.45 -14.39
CA TYR A 127 0.53 8.36 -12.98
C TYR A 127 0.18 6.95 -12.49
N ARG A 128 0.89 6.51 -11.46
CA ARG A 128 0.70 5.21 -10.83
C ARG A 128 0.54 5.40 -9.34
N TYR A 129 -0.62 5.03 -8.81
CA TYR A 129 -0.77 4.77 -7.39
C TYR A 129 -0.17 3.41 -7.07
N GLU A 130 0.62 3.34 -6.00
CA GLU A 130 1.31 2.12 -5.64
C GLU A 130 1.49 1.94 -4.12
N VAL A 131 1.20 0.73 -3.65
CA VAL A 131 1.46 0.28 -2.27
C VAL A 131 2.46 -0.87 -2.33
N GLN A 132 3.67 -0.64 -1.83
CA GLN A 132 4.72 -1.65 -1.71
C GLN A 132 5.03 -2.05 -0.26
N ASN A 133 4.66 -1.21 0.72
CA ASN A 133 4.99 -1.48 2.11
C ASN A 133 4.21 -2.71 2.61
N LYS A 134 4.92 -3.76 3.01
CA LYS A 134 4.34 -5.03 3.49
C LYS A 134 3.33 -4.80 4.62
N LYS A 135 3.59 -3.84 5.52
CA LYS A 135 2.69 -3.50 6.63
C LYS A 135 1.37 -2.96 6.10
N HIS A 136 1.41 -1.95 5.22
CA HIS A 136 0.20 -1.37 4.61
C HIS A 136 -0.58 -2.37 3.77
N ILE A 137 0.11 -3.27 3.06
CA ILE A 137 -0.56 -4.34 2.30
C ILE A 137 -1.33 -5.26 3.25
N THR A 138 -0.71 -5.64 4.36
CA THR A 138 -1.27 -6.59 5.33
C THR A 138 -2.40 -5.99 6.16
N GLU A 139 -2.27 -4.72 6.56
CA GLU A 139 -3.18 -4.06 7.51
C GLU A 139 -4.29 -3.25 6.82
N CYS A 140 -4.06 -2.75 5.60
CA CYS A 140 -5.01 -1.89 4.90
C CYS A 140 -5.60 -2.59 3.66
N ILE A 141 -4.75 -3.06 2.75
CA ILE A 141 -5.18 -3.55 1.43
C ILE A 141 -5.88 -4.91 1.52
N ILE A 142 -5.26 -5.91 2.15
CA ILE A 142 -5.84 -7.25 2.26
C ILE A 142 -7.18 -7.23 2.99
N PRO A 143 -7.32 -6.60 4.18
CA PRO A 143 -8.59 -6.59 4.90
C PRO A 143 -9.71 -5.86 4.13
N PHE A 144 -9.37 -4.85 3.34
CA PHE A 144 -10.35 -4.15 2.50
C PHE A 144 -10.95 -5.06 1.42
N PHE A 145 -10.08 -5.72 0.65
CA PHE A 145 -10.50 -6.60 -0.45
C PHE A 145 -11.02 -7.96 0.02
N GLU A 146 -10.72 -8.36 1.25
CA GLU A 146 -11.36 -9.52 1.89
C GLU A 146 -12.84 -9.24 2.20
N LYS A 147 -13.13 -8.06 2.77
CA LYS A 147 -14.51 -7.60 3.01
C LYS A 147 -15.25 -7.24 1.73
N ASN A 148 -14.51 -6.79 0.71
CA ASN A 148 -15.07 -6.31 -0.56
C ASN A 148 -14.27 -6.91 -1.73
N PRO A 149 -14.52 -8.19 -2.08
CA PRO A 149 -13.77 -8.87 -3.12
C PRO A 149 -13.99 -8.21 -4.50
N PRO A 150 -12.96 -8.16 -5.36
CA PRO A 150 -13.11 -7.74 -6.75
C PRO A 150 -14.22 -8.56 -7.45
N LYS A 151 -15.00 -7.92 -8.33
CA LYS A 151 -16.11 -8.59 -9.01
C LYS A 151 -15.64 -9.36 -10.25
N ILE A 152 -14.61 -8.87 -10.94
CA ILE A 152 -14.09 -9.54 -12.13
C ILE A 152 -13.37 -10.84 -11.71
N PRO A 153 -13.71 -12.02 -12.26
CA PRO A 153 -13.15 -13.30 -11.83
C PRO A 153 -11.62 -13.39 -11.92
N SER A 154 -11.01 -12.79 -12.95
CA SER A 154 -9.56 -12.75 -13.11
C SER A 154 -8.89 -11.93 -12.00
N ARG A 155 -9.43 -10.75 -11.71
CA ARG A 155 -8.93 -9.87 -10.63
C ARG A 155 -9.12 -10.50 -9.26
N LYS A 156 -10.28 -11.12 -9.02
CA LYS A 156 -10.57 -11.85 -7.79
C LYS A 156 -9.58 -13.00 -7.58
N ARG A 157 -9.31 -13.80 -8.63
CA ARG A 157 -8.31 -14.88 -8.56
C ARG A 157 -6.91 -14.34 -8.24
N ASP A 158 -6.49 -13.28 -8.91
CA ASP A 158 -5.19 -12.64 -8.65
C ASP A 158 -5.11 -12.15 -7.20
N PHE A 159 -6.17 -11.55 -6.66
CA PHE A 159 -6.24 -11.14 -5.26
C PHE A 159 -6.13 -12.33 -4.29
N MET A 160 -6.84 -13.44 -4.56
CA MET A 160 -6.79 -14.62 -3.69
C MET A 160 -5.37 -15.23 -3.63
N LEU A 161 -4.71 -15.37 -4.80
CA LEU A 161 -3.32 -15.84 -4.86
C LEU A 161 -2.37 -14.86 -4.17
N PHE A 162 -2.59 -13.56 -4.34
CA PHE A 162 -1.80 -12.52 -3.68
C PHE A 162 -1.95 -12.56 -2.15
N LYS A 163 -3.16 -12.83 -1.64
CA LYS A 163 -3.42 -13.04 -0.21
C LYS A 163 -2.66 -14.27 0.30
N GLU A 164 -2.76 -15.40 -0.39
CA GLU A 164 -2.06 -16.64 -0.03
C GLU A 164 -0.54 -16.44 0.03
N ILE A 165 0.05 -15.76 -0.96
CA ILE A 165 1.48 -15.41 -0.94
C ILE A 165 1.81 -14.53 0.27
N THR A 166 0.94 -13.59 0.64
CA THR A 166 1.18 -12.74 1.81
C THR A 166 1.14 -13.53 3.11
N GLU A 167 0.29 -14.55 3.20
CA GLU A 167 0.23 -15.48 4.33
C GLU A 167 1.47 -16.37 4.41
N GLU A 168 1.97 -16.89 3.28
CA GLU A 168 3.24 -17.60 3.24
C GLU A 168 4.41 -16.75 3.77
N LEU A 169 4.41 -15.45 3.45
CA LEU A 169 5.43 -14.52 3.93
C LEU A 169 5.30 -14.15 5.42
N LYS A 170 4.24 -14.58 6.12
CA LYS A 170 4.10 -14.40 7.57
C LYS A 170 4.65 -15.57 8.38
N LYS A 171 4.87 -16.73 7.75
CA LYS A 171 5.40 -17.92 8.41
C LYS A 171 6.87 -17.71 8.81
N GLU A 172 7.31 -18.45 9.82
CA GLU A 172 8.72 -18.46 10.26
C GLU A 172 9.64 -19.01 9.17
N THR A 173 9.20 -20.09 8.49
CA THR A 173 9.90 -20.69 7.35
C THR A 173 9.18 -20.35 6.06
N ILE A 174 9.86 -19.61 5.18
CA ILE A 174 9.31 -19.15 3.89
C ILE A 174 9.57 -20.21 2.81
N ASP A 175 8.50 -20.77 2.24
CA ASP A 175 8.59 -21.64 1.06
C ASP A 175 8.62 -20.82 -0.23
N LEU A 176 9.83 -20.56 -0.73
CA LEU A 176 10.05 -19.81 -1.96
C LEU A 176 9.54 -20.55 -3.20
N GLN A 177 9.56 -21.89 -3.21
CA GLN A 177 9.08 -22.69 -4.34
C GLN A 177 7.57 -22.56 -4.45
N ARG A 178 6.85 -22.64 -3.32
CA ARG A 178 5.41 -22.40 -3.27
C ARG A 178 5.05 -21.00 -3.75
N ILE A 179 5.74 -19.96 -3.27
CA ILE A 179 5.51 -18.57 -3.70
C ILE A 179 5.70 -18.41 -5.21
N GLU A 180 6.71 -19.05 -5.79
CA GLU A 180 6.92 -19.00 -7.24
C GLU A 180 5.85 -19.74 -8.04
N GLN A 181 5.34 -20.86 -7.53
CA GLN A 181 4.20 -21.56 -8.15
C GLN A 181 2.94 -20.69 -8.12
N LEU A 182 2.62 -20.09 -6.98
CA LEU A 182 1.48 -19.18 -6.82
C LEU A 182 1.62 -17.96 -7.74
N LYS A 183 2.81 -17.35 -7.78
CA LYS A 183 3.09 -16.24 -8.69
C LYS A 183 2.90 -16.63 -10.16
N LYS A 184 3.32 -17.83 -10.58
CA LYS A 184 3.12 -18.29 -11.97
C LYS A 184 1.64 -18.48 -12.31
N ALA A 185 0.81 -18.82 -11.33
CA ALA A 185 -0.64 -18.93 -11.49
C ALA A 185 -1.35 -17.56 -11.53
N MET A 186 -0.72 -16.51 -11.00
CA MET A 186 -1.22 -15.13 -11.12
C MET A 186 -1.19 -14.67 -12.57
N HIS A 187 -2.14 -13.82 -12.94
CA HIS A 187 -2.25 -13.23 -14.28
C HIS A 187 -2.24 -14.30 -15.37
N TRP A 188 -3.08 -15.33 -15.18
CA TRP A 188 -3.27 -16.52 -16.03
C TRP A 188 -3.05 -16.30 -17.54
N GLY A 189 -3.40 -15.12 -18.08
CA GLY A 189 -3.15 -14.75 -19.47
C GLY A 189 -1.66 -14.70 -19.90
N LEU A 190 -0.72 -14.24 -19.07
CA LEU A 190 0.68 -14.08 -19.49
C LEU A 190 1.43 -15.42 -19.64
N ALA A 191 1.12 -16.40 -18.79
CA ALA A 191 1.75 -17.72 -18.84
C ALA A 191 1.23 -18.59 -20.00
N VAL A 192 -0.04 -18.40 -20.39
CA VAL A 192 -0.68 -19.14 -21.48
C VAL A 192 -0.38 -18.48 -22.83
N TYR A 193 -0.58 -17.17 -22.98
CA TYR A 193 -0.33 -16.47 -24.25
C TYR A 193 1.16 -16.28 -24.55
N GLY A 194 2.04 -16.20 -23.55
CA GLY A 194 3.49 -16.14 -23.79
C GLY A 194 4.08 -17.39 -24.43
N LYS A 195 3.34 -18.52 -24.42
CA LYS A 195 3.72 -19.77 -25.11
C LYS A 195 3.00 -19.98 -26.45
N THR A 196 1.83 -19.38 -26.66
CA THR A 196 1.01 -19.59 -27.86
C THR A 196 1.02 -18.41 -28.84
N VAL A 197 1.55 -17.25 -28.46
CA VAL A 197 1.72 -16.11 -29.37
C VAL A 197 3.17 -16.04 -29.81
N CYS A 198 3.52 -16.76 -30.87
CA CYS A 198 4.65 -16.35 -31.69
C CYS A 198 4.31 -14.95 -32.22
N ALA A 199 5.19 -13.97 -31.99
CA ALA A 199 5.04 -12.67 -32.63
C ALA A 199 4.96 -12.88 -34.15
N VAL A 200 3.79 -12.66 -34.73
CA VAL A 200 3.62 -12.74 -36.18
C VAL A 200 4.33 -11.52 -36.76
N GLY A 201 5.50 -11.74 -37.34
CA GLY A 201 6.19 -10.78 -38.19
C GLY A 201 7.17 -9.84 -37.49
N THR A 202 8.43 -10.24 -37.43
CA THR A 202 9.49 -9.35 -37.92
C THR A 202 10.21 -10.10 -39.02
N PRO A 203 10.18 -9.65 -40.29
CA PRO A 203 11.03 -10.26 -41.31
C PRO A 203 12.49 -10.10 -40.86
N SER A 204 13.17 -11.21 -40.64
CA SER A 204 14.61 -11.27 -40.56
C SER A 204 15.14 -10.72 -41.88
N ASN A 205 15.78 -9.56 -41.86
CA ASN A 205 16.47 -9.02 -43.03
C ASN A 205 17.65 -9.94 -43.37
N PRO A 206 17.63 -10.72 -44.46
CA PRO A 206 18.76 -11.53 -44.86
C PRO A 206 19.60 -10.68 -45.81
N GLY A 207 20.65 -10.04 -45.28
CA GLY A 207 21.56 -9.31 -46.17
C GLY A 207 22.47 -8.34 -45.47
N LYS A 208 23.60 -8.86 -44.96
CA LYS A 208 24.91 -8.21 -45.06
C LYS A 208 25.95 -9.31 -45.25
N GLY A 209 26.17 -9.67 -46.52
CA GLY A 209 27.47 -10.13 -46.98
C GLY A 209 28.40 -8.94 -47.19
#